data_AF-A0A2V7RXL3-F1
#
_entry.id   AF-A0A2V7RXL3-F1
#
_cell.length_a   1.000
_cell.length_b   1.000
_cell.length_c   1.000
_cell.angle_alpha   90.00
_cell.angle_beta   90.00
_cell.angle_gamma   90.00
#
_symmetry.space_group_name_H-M   'P 1'
#
loop_
_entity.id
_entity.type
_entity.pdbx_description
1 polymer ?
#
loop_
_entity_poly.entity_id
_entity_poly.type
_entity_poly.pdbx_seq_one_letter_code
_entity_poly.pdbx_strand_id
1 'polypeptide(L)' 'MRVWLGSSSPLVRGAPVRVYVETGEDGSLVVLRARTDGRVQVLFPPDPAGDPFVRAGTYEIRRANDG' A
#
# COMPACT_ATOMS: atom_id res chain seq x y z
N MET A 1 -3.94 13.81 0.13
CA MET A 1 -3.52 12.39 0.14
C MET A 1 -2.01 12.32 0.04
N ARG A 2 -1.36 11.54 0.91
CA ARG A 2 0.09 11.34 0.91
C ARG A 2 0.40 9.85 0.99
N VAL A 3 1.42 9.39 0.27
CA VAL A 3 1.94 8.02 0.35
C VAL A 3 3.45 8.10 0.61
N TRP A 4 3.96 7.33 1.57
CA TRP A 4 5.39 7.27 1.84
C TRP A 4 5.84 5.88 2.29
N LEU A 5 7.15 5.65 2.16
CA LEU A 5 7.80 4.45 2.63
C LEU A 5 8.38 4.70 4.02
N GLY A 6 8.14 3.78 4.94
CA GLY A 6 8.91 3.71 6.18
C GLY A 6 10.23 2.99 5.93
N SER A 7 11.32 3.73 5.81
CA SER A 7 12.68 3.17 5.83
C SER A 7 13.63 4.05 6.65
N SER A 8 14.40 3.45 7.54
CA SER A 8 15.44 4.13 8.34
C SER A 8 16.81 4.19 7.65
N SER A 9 16.93 3.68 6.43
CA SER A 9 18.20 3.51 5.71
C SER A 9 17.94 3.52 4.19
N PRO A 10 18.93 3.83 3.33
CA PRO A 10 18.80 3.68 1.89
C PRO A 10 18.18 2.32 1.51
N LEU A 11 17.16 2.40 0.65
CA LEU A 11 16.40 1.25 0.16
C LEU A 11 17.31 0.37 -0.71
N VAL A 12 17.61 -0.83 -0.22
CA VAL A 12 18.27 -1.88 -1.01
C VAL A 12 17.22 -2.76 -1.69
N ARG A 13 17.55 -3.23 -2.90
CA ARG A 13 16.66 -4.12 -3.67
C ARG A 13 16.31 -5.36 -2.85
N GLY A 14 15.02 -5.66 -2.76
CA GLY A 14 14.50 -6.81 -2.01
C GLY A 14 14.25 -6.54 -0.52
N ALA A 15 14.62 -5.38 0.02
CA ALA A 15 14.32 -5.04 1.39
C ALA A 15 12.79 -4.94 1.64
N PRO A 16 12.29 -5.45 2.78
CA PRO A 16 10.91 -5.22 3.17
C PRO A 16 10.70 -3.73 3.47
N VAL A 17 9.61 -3.17 2.96
CA VAL A 17 9.23 -1.78 3.20
C VAL A 17 7.81 -1.73 3.74
N ARG A 18 7.58 -0.80 4.66
CA ARG A 18 6.23 -0.44 5.11
C ARG A 18 5.74 0.70 4.24
N VAL A 19 4.51 0.61 3.77
CA VAL A 19 3.86 1.68 3.00
C VAL A 19 2.83 2.32 3.92
N TYR A 20 2.88 3.64 4.02
CA TYR A 20 1.91 4.42 4.79
C TYR A 20 1.13 5.32 3.86
N VAL A 21 -0.15 5.47 4.16
CA VAL A 21 -1.05 6.38 3.45
C VAL A 21 -1.74 7.29 4.45
N GLU A 22 -1.85 8.56 4.10
CA GLU A 22 -2.65 9.54 4.80
C GLU A 22 -3.70 10.14 3.86
N THR A 23 -4.97 10.04 4.26
CA THR A 23 -6.13 10.62 3.57
C THR A 23 -6.75 11.69 4.46
N GLY A 24 -7.08 12.85 3.88
CA GLY A 24 -7.74 13.95 4.61
C GLY A 24 -9.26 13.83 4.63
N GLU A 25 -9.82 12.95 3.80
CA GLU A 25 -11.24 12.75 3.61
C GLU A 25 -11.51 11.25 3.43
N ASP A 26 -12.76 10.85 3.70
CA ASP A 26 -13.26 9.51 3.43
C ASP A 26 -13.34 9.26 1.92
N GLY A 27 -13.04 8.04 1.47
CA GLY A 27 -13.11 7.70 0.05
C GLY A 27 -12.52 6.35 -0.29
N SER A 28 -12.49 6.02 -1.59
CA SER A 28 -11.90 4.77 -2.06
C SER A 28 -10.40 4.92 -2.31
N LEU A 29 -9.61 3.98 -1.81
CA LEU A 29 -8.16 3.93 -2.00
C LEU A 29 -7.76 2.58 -2.59
N VAL A 30 -6.92 2.61 -3.63
CA VAL A 30 -6.25 1.43 -4.18
C VAL A 30 -4.76 1.69 -4.21
N VAL A 31 -3.98 0.73 -3.71
CA VAL A 31 -2.51 0.83 -3.70
C VAL A 31 -1.93 -0.29 -4.56
N LEU A 32 -1.16 0.09 -5.57
CA LEU A 32 -0.53 -0.83 -6.52
C LEU A 32 0.99 -0.84 -6.34
N ARG A 33 1.59 -2.02 -6.50
CA ARG A 33 3.03 -2.20 -6.66
C ARG A 33 3.35 -2.48 -8.12
N ALA A 34 4.03 -1.54 -8.78
CA ALA A 34 4.66 -1.80 -10.06
C ALA A 34 5.85 -2.76 -9.87
N ARG A 35 5.94 -3.77 -10.73
CA ARG A 35 7.07 -4.70 -10.80
C ARG A 35 7.89 -4.41 -12.05
N THR A 36 9.17 -4.75 -11.99
CA THR A 36 10.12 -4.55 -13.10
C THR A 36 9.87 -5.47 -14.30
N ASP A 37 9.00 -6.47 -14.16
CA ASP A 37 8.57 -7.38 -15.23
C ASP A 37 7.30 -6.88 -15.97
N GLY A 38 6.93 -5.63 -15.76
CA GLY A 38 5.75 -5.01 -16.37
C GLY A 38 4.42 -5.38 -15.71
N ARG A 39 4.43 -6.18 -14.64
CA ARG A 39 3.21 -6.56 -13.91
C ARG A 39 2.93 -5.56 -12.79
N VAL A 40 1.66 -5.47 -12.40
CA VAL A 40 1.23 -4.80 -11.17
C VAL A 40 0.70 -5.82 -10.18
N GLN A 41 0.85 -5.53 -8.90
CA GLN A 41 0.20 -6.27 -7.83
C GLN A 41 -0.60 -5.31 -6.95
N VAL A 42 -1.84 -5.66 -6.63
CA VAL A 42 -2.65 -4.94 -5.64
C VAL A 42 -2.06 -5.21 -4.26
N LEU A 43 -1.77 -4.13 -3.52
CA LEU A 43 -1.38 -4.21 -2.11
C LEU A 43 -2.54 -3.87 -1.18
N PHE A 44 -3.49 -3.04 -1.66
CA PHE A 44 -4.70 -2.67 -0.93
C PHE A 44 -5.85 -2.42 -1.93
N PRO A 45 -7.09 -2.87 -1.63
CA PRO A 45 -7.41 -3.80 -0.53
C PRO A 45 -6.73 -5.17 -0.72
N PRO A 46 -6.45 -5.91 0.35
CA PRO A 46 -5.81 -7.23 0.25
C PRO A 46 -6.61 -8.23 -0.58
N ASP A 47 -7.94 -8.16 -0.52
CA ASP A 47 -8.83 -8.81 -1.46
C ASP A 47 -9.15 -7.82 -2.60
N PRO A 48 -8.73 -8.07 -3.85
CA PRO A 48 -9.01 -7.18 -4.99
C PRO A 48 -10.50 -7.03 -5.32
N ALA A 49 -11.34 -7.96 -4.88
CA ALA A 49 -12.80 -7.89 -5.01
C ALA A 49 -13.47 -7.23 -3.79
N GLY A 50 -12.71 -6.93 -2.74
CA GLY A 50 -13.19 -6.31 -1.52
C GLY A 50 -13.46 -4.81 -1.67
N ASP A 51 -14.12 -4.22 -0.66
CA ASP A 51 -14.42 -2.79 -0.62
C ASP A 51 -13.14 -1.96 -0.40
N PRO A 52 -12.79 -1.03 -1.31
CA PRO A 52 -11.61 -0.17 -1.17
C PRO A 52 -11.84 1.05 -0.28
N PHE A 53 -13.01 1.20 0.36
CA PHE A 53 -13.33 2.37 1.17
C PHE A 53 -12.41 2.49 2.40
N VAL A 54 -11.88 3.70 2.61
CA VAL A 54 -11.10 4.10 3.77
C VAL A 54 -11.68 5.38 4.36
N ARG A 55 -11.55 5.52 5.68
CA ARG A 55 -11.84 6.78 6.37
C ARG A 55 -10.66 7.74 6.23
N ALA A 56 -10.88 9.01 6.53
CA ALA A 56 -9.79 9.96 6.76
C ALA A 56 -8.89 9.46 7.92
N GLY A 57 -7.57 9.51 7.71
CA GLY A 57 -6.60 9.07 8.71
C GLY A 57 -5.29 8.60 8.12
N THR A 58 -4.41 8.09 8.99
CA THR A 58 -3.12 7.48 8.61
C THR A 58 -3.15 5.98 8.83
N TYR A 59 -2.74 5.21 7.82
CA TYR A 59 -2.79 3.75 7.83
C TYR A 59 -1.50 3.14 7.29
N GLU A 60 -1.09 2.01 7.87
CA GLU A 60 -0.07 1.13 7.28
C GLU A 60 -0.76 0.17 6.30
N ILE A 61 -0.31 0.14 5.06
CA ILE A 61 -0.76 -0.84 4.07
C ILE A 61 -0.04 -2.16 4.35
N ARG A 62 -0.81 -3.15 4.79
CA ARG A 62 -0.33 -4.51 5.01
C ARG A 62 -0.78 -5.39 3.85
N ARG A 63 0.12 -6.25 3.35
CA ARG A 63 -0.36 -7.38 2.53
C ARG A 63 -1.23 -8.27 3.41
N ALA A 64 -2.28 -8.87 2.82
CA ALA A 64 -2.71 -10.15 3.33
C ALA A 64 -1.51 -11.09 3.21
N ASN A 65 -1.08 -11.68 4.32
CA ASN A 65 -0.21 -12.84 4.23
C ASN A 65 -1.03 -13.90 3.48
N ASP A 66 -0.55 -14.33 2.32
CA ASP A 66 -0.99 -15.61 1.76
C ASP A 66 -0.63 -16.65 2.82
N GLY A 67 -1.65 -17.21 3.48
CA GLY A 67 -1.50 -18.35 4.40
C GLY A 67 -1.13 -19.61 3.64
#